data_AF-A0AAN8DTZ3-F1
#
_entry.id   AF-A0AAN8DTZ3-F1
#
_cell.length_a   1.000
_cell.length_b   1.000
_cell.length_c   1.000
_cell.angle_alpha   90.00
_cell.angle_beta   90.00
_cell.angle_gamma   90.00
#
_symmetry.space_group_name_H-M   'P 1'
#
loop_
_entity.id
_entity.type
_entity.pdbx_description
1 polymer ?
#
loop_
_entity_poly.entity_id
_entity_poly.type
_entity_poly.pdbx_seq_one_letter_code
_entity_poly.pdbx_strand_id
1 'polypeptide(L)'
;MYDDPPEAKPELPRRDPLLQLVSLQRASGRWELDPAVAAALGKTSKEVENTQPSEVNKEVWATILALIWLHGFKMDAQEEWELLARKAVSWLRAQNAPHVTQCVEAGNTLLGCKVQKDALGI
;
A
#
# COMPACT_ATOMS: atom_id res chain seq x y z
N MET A 1 -3.77 49.27 -12.80
CA MET A 1 -4.24 47.88 -12.63
C MET A 1 -2.99 47.05 -12.43
N TYR A 2 -2.69 46.69 -11.19
CA TYR A 2 -1.67 45.68 -10.93
C TYR A 2 -2.42 44.35 -10.92
N ASP A 3 -2.20 43.53 -11.95
CA ASP A 3 -2.59 42.13 -11.90
C ASP A 3 -1.77 41.46 -10.80
N ASP A 4 -2.45 41.07 -9.72
CA ASP A 4 -1.86 40.21 -8.70
C ASP A 4 -1.47 38.88 -9.36
N PRO A 5 -0.24 38.38 -9.16
CA PRO A 5 0.12 37.06 -9.64
C PRO A 5 -0.74 36.01 -8.90
N PRO A 6 -1.19 34.94 -9.57
CA PRO A 6 -2.02 33.94 -8.92
C PRO A 6 -1.27 33.33 -7.73
N GLU A 7 -1.85 33.47 -6.54
CA GLU A 7 -1.34 32.87 -5.31
C GLU A 7 -1.06 31.38 -5.54
N ALA A 8 0.22 31.00 -5.45
CA ALA A 8 0.61 29.62 -5.40
C ALA A 8 -0.01 29.02 -4.13
N LYS A 9 -1.00 28.13 -4.31
CA LYS A 9 -1.58 27.36 -3.21
C LYS A 9 -0.43 26.71 -2.44
N PRO A 10 -0.34 26.88 -1.11
CA PRO A 10 0.70 26.19 -0.35
C PRO A 10 0.51 24.69 -0.57
N GLU A 11 1.45 24.06 -1.28
CA GLU A 11 1.56 22.61 -1.33
C GLU A 11 1.76 22.17 0.11
N LEU A 12 0.72 21.61 0.74
CA LEU A 12 0.82 20.93 2.02
C LEU A 12 2.08 20.06 1.98
N PRO A 13 2.94 20.08 3.02
CA PRO A 13 4.13 19.23 3.04
C PRO A 13 3.69 17.82 2.69
N ARG A 14 4.20 17.29 1.57
CA ARG A 14 3.87 15.93 1.14
C ARG A 14 4.26 15.04 2.31
N ARG A 15 3.26 14.55 3.06
CA ARG A 15 3.50 13.70 4.23
C ARG A 15 4.36 12.54 3.74
N ASP A 16 5.35 12.16 4.53
CA ASP A 16 6.22 11.04 4.17
C ASP A 16 5.34 9.79 3.83
N PRO A 17 5.51 9.17 2.65
CA PRO A 17 4.64 8.07 2.23
C PRO A 17 4.64 6.89 3.21
N LEU A 18 5.76 6.61 3.89
CA LEU A 18 5.82 5.54 4.88
C LEU A 18 4.99 5.92 6.12
N LEU A 19 5.13 7.14 6.64
CA LEU A 19 4.29 7.62 7.76
C LEU A 19 2.80 7.66 7.41
N GLN A 20 2.45 8.01 6.16
CA GLN A 20 1.07 7.93 5.69
C GLN A 20 0.56 6.50 5.74
N LEU A 21 1.30 5.55 5.15
CA LEU A 21 0.91 4.15 5.13
C LEU A 21 0.81 3.57 6.55
N VAL A 22 1.73 3.93 7.43
CA VAL A 22 1.73 3.54 8.86
C VAL A 22 0.46 4.01 9.56
N SER A 23 0.09 5.28 9.36
CA SER A 23 -1.09 5.89 9.99
C SER A 23 -2.41 5.29 9.51
N LEU A 24 -2.42 4.67 8.32
CA LEU A 24 -3.60 4.08 7.71
C LEU A 24 -3.81 2.61 8.11
N GLN A 25 -2.85 1.97 8.79
CA GLN A 25 -3.01 0.58 9.22
C GLN A 25 -4.09 0.51 10.31
N ARG A 26 -5.10 -0.34 10.10
CA ARG A 26 -6.13 -0.59 11.11
C ARG A 26 -5.52 -1.34 12.30
N ALA A 27 -6.18 -1.26 13.46
CA ALA A 27 -5.73 -1.97 14.67
C ALA A 27 -5.52 -3.48 14.44
N SER A 28 -6.35 -4.08 13.59
CA SER A 28 -6.27 -5.49 13.17
C SER A 28 -5.06 -5.84 12.28
N GLY A 29 -4.31 -4.86 11.77
CA GLY A 29 -3.14 -5.06 10.91
C GLY A 29 -3.41 -4.93 9.41
N ARG A 30 -4.66 -4.76 8.99
CA ARG A 30 -5.03 -4.61 7.57
C ARG A 30 -5.04 -3.17 7.10
N TRP A 31 -5.03 -2.99 5.78
CA TRP A 31 -5.40 -1.74 5.13
C TRP A 31 -6.75 -1.88 4.42
N GLU A 32 -7.40 -0.74 4.21
CA GLU A 32 -8.59 -0.61 3.40
C GLU A 32 -8.19 -0.07 2.03
N LEU A 33 -8.97 -0.40 1.01
CA LEU A 33 -8.76 0.15 -0.32
C LEU A 33 -9.25 1.61 -0.34
N ASP A 34 -8.47 2.48 0.27
CA ASP A 34 -8.71 3.90 0.47
C ASP A 34 -7.83 4.75 -0.47
N PRO A 35 -8.31 5.88 -0.99
CA PRO A 35 -7.50 6.78 -1.82
C PRO A 35 -6.17 7.21 -1.18
N ALA A 36 -6.11 7.35 0.14
CA ALA A 36 -4.87 7.67 0.85
C ALA A 36 -3.87 6.50 0.84
N VAL A 37 -4.36 5.26 0.88
CA VAL A 37 -3.49 4.08 0.70
C VAL A 37 -2.94 4.07 -0.71
N ALA A 38 -3.79 4.24 -1.74
CA ALA A 38 -3.32 4.31 -3.12
C ALA A 38 -2.27 5.42 -3.32
N ALA A 39 -2.53 6.61 -2.76
CA ALA A 39 -1.60 7.74 -2.82
C ALA A 39 -0.26 7.45 -2.13
N ALA A 40 -0.27 6.80 -0.96
CA ALA A 40 0.96 6.40 -0.26
C ALA A 40 1.81 5.41 -1.09
N LEU A 41 1.16 4.57 -1.89
CA LEU A 41 1.81 3.65 -2.83
C LEU A 41 2.27 4.32 -4.14
N GLY A 42 2.03 5.63 -4.30
CA GLY A 42 2.32 6.36 -5.54
C GLY A 42 1.39 6.01 -6.70
N LYS A 43 0.16 5.57 -6.40
CA LYS A 43 -0.86 5.15 -7.38
C LYS A 43 -2.17 5.93 -7.21
N THR A 44 -3.02 5.84 -8.22
CA THR A 44 -4.42 6.29 -8.15
C THR A 44 -5.33 5.15 -7.71
N SER A 45 -6.47 5.46 -7.06
CA SER A 45 -7.47 4.44 -6.70
C SER A 45 -7.91 3.62 -7.91
N LYS A 46 -8.05 4.27 -9.07
CA LYS A 46 -8.45 3.62 -10.32
C LYS A 46 -7.44 2.59 -10.81
N GLU A 47 -6.14 2.90 -10.75
CA GLU A 47 -5.10 1.92 -11.10
C GLU A 47 -5.15 0.71 -10.16
N VAL A 48 -5.33 0.94 -8.86
CA VAL A 48 -5.39 -0.13 -7.86
C VAL A 48 -6.64 -1.00 -8.05
N GLU A 49 -7.80 -0.41 -8.31
CA GLU A 49 -9.04 -1.15 -8.56
C GLU A 49 -8.99 -1.93 -9.88
N ASN A 50 -8.45 -1.35 -10.95
CA ASN A 50 -8.37 -1.99 -12.26
C ASN A 50 -7.40 -3.19 -12.30
N THR A 51 -6.44 -3.23 -11.38
CA THR A 51 -5.42 -4.29 -11.29
C THR A 51 -5.73 -5.31 -10.20
N GLN A 52 -6.81 -5.11 -9.45
CA GLN A 52 -7.27 -6.06 -8.44
C GLN A 52 -7.64 -7.40 -9.12
N PRO A 53 -7.06 -8.53 -8.69
CA PRO A 53 -7.49 -9.83 -9.17
C PRO A 53 -8.96 -10.11 -8.84
N SER A 54 -9.66 -10.81 -9.74
CA SER A 54 -11.05 -11.23 -9.55
C SER A 54 -11.21 -12.07 -8.28
N GLU A 55 -12.35 -11.95 -7.61
CA GLU A 55 -12.72 -12.73 -6.41
C GLU A 55 -11.86 -12.49 -5.15
N VAL A 56 -10.95 -11.52 -5.18
CA VAL A 56 -10.16 -11.13 -4.00
C VAL A 56 -10.87 -10.02 -3.23
N ASN A 57 -10.91 -10.15 -1.90
CA ASN A 57 -11.43 -9.10 -1.02
C ASN A 57 -10.56 -7.83 -1.11
N LYS A 58 -11.18 -6.64 -1.19
CA LYS A 58 -10.49 -5.34 -1.29
C LYS A 58 -9.48 -5.09 -0.17
N GLU A 59 -9.78 -5.52 1.06
CA GLU A 59 -8.88 -5.37 2.21
C GLU A 59 -7.66 -6.31 2.09
N VAL A 60 -7.86 -7.53 1.60
CA VAL A 60 -6.75 -8.46 1.29
C VAL A 60 -5.86 -7.84 0.22
N TRP A 61 -6.46 -7.32 -0.84
CA TRP A 61 -5.74 -6.65 -1.93
C TRP A 61 -4.92 -5.45 -1.44
N ALA A 62 -5.55 -4.52 -0.72
CA ALA A 62 -4.88 -3.34 -0.17
C ALA A 62 -3.74 -3.73 0.80
N THR A 63 -3.95 -4.76 1.61
CA THR A 63 -2.93 -5.23 2.57
C THR A 63 -1.73 -5.86 1.86
N ILE A 64 -1.95 -6.65 0.81
CA ILE A 64 -0.86 -7.22 -0.01
C ILE A 64 -0.07 -6.12 -0.72
N LEU A 65 -0.74 -5.11 -1.26
CA LEU A 65 -0.08 -3.97 -1.90
C LEU A 65 0.80 -3.17 -0.93
N ALA A 66 0.30 -2.91 0.28
CA ALA A 66 1.08 -2.26 1.33
C ALA A 66 2.34 -3.06 1.67
N LEU A 67 2.22 -4.39 1.82
CA LEU A 67 3.36 -5.27 2.07
C LEU A 67 4.38 -5.25 0.93
N ILE A 68 3.95 -5.38 -0.34
CA ILE A 68 4.86 -5.31 -1.50
C ILE A 68 5.58 -3.97 -1.55
N TRP A 69 4.89 -2.87 -1.27
CA TRP A 69 5.50 -1.55 -1.31
C TRP A 69 6.54 -1.36 -0.19
N LEU A 70 6.25 -1.81 1.03
CA LEU A 70 7.21 -1.77 2.15
C LEU A 70 8.49 -2.54 1.80
N HIS A 71 8.34 -3.78 1.34
CA HIS A 71 9.48 -4.63 0.95
C HIS A 71 10.18 -4.17 -0.34
N GLY A 72 9.48 -3.49 -1.24
CA GLY A 72 10.03 -3.04 -2.52
C GLY A 72 10.73 -1.68 -2.47
N PHE A 73 10.21 -0.76 -1.65
CA PHE A 73 10.63 0.65 -1.66
C PHE A 73 11.14 1.18 -0.32
N LYS A 74 10.93 0.46 0.79
CA LYS A 74 11.24 0.95 2.14
C LYS A 74 12.16 0.04 2.95
N MET A 75 12.91 -0.85 2.30
CA MET A 75 13.85 -1.75 3.01
C MET A 75 14.94 -1.00 3.81
N ASP A 76 15.26 0.23 3.45
CA ASP A 76 16.15 1.13 4.18
C ASP A 76 15.60 1.54 5.56
N ALA A 77 14.28 1.45 5.76
CA ALA A 77 13.58 1.78 7.01
C ALA A 77 12.88 0.56 7.63
N GLN A 78 13.43 -0.65 7.44
CA GLN A 78 12.78 -1.89 7.87
C GLN A 78 12.35 -1.89 9.35
N GLU A 79 13.19 -1.37 10.25
CA GLU A 79 12.90 -1.28 11.68
C GLU A 79 11.62 -0.48 11.98
N GLU A 80 11.27 0.49 11.13
CA GLU A 80 10.09 1.34 11.28
C GLU A 80 8.77 0.63 10.91
N TRP A 81 8.83 -0.38 10.03
CA TRP A 81 7.62 -1.02 9.49
C TRP A 81 7.53 -2.53 9.71
N GLU A 82 8.57 -3.19 10.21
CA GLU A 82 8.55 -4.65 10.40
C GLU A 82 7.40 -5.12 11.32
N LEU A 83 7.06 -4.34 12.35
CA LEU A 83 5.93 -4.66 13.22
C LEU A 83 4.59 -4.53 12.49
N LEU A 84 4.47 -3.53 11.61
CA LEU A 84 3.29 -3.35 10.77
C LEU A 84 3.12 -4.54 9.82
N ALA A 85 4.20 -4.95 9.17
CA ALA A 85 4.20 -6.10 8.28
C ALA A 85 3.80 -7.38 9.04
N ARG A 86 4.36 -7.63 10.22
CA ARG A 86 4.01 -8.80 11.05
C ARG A 86 2.52 -8.86 11.39
N LYS A 87 1.90 -7.74 11.76
CA LYS A 87 0.45 -7.67 12.04
C LYS A 87 -0.37 -7.95 10.79
N ALA A 88 0.01 -7.35 9.66
CA ALA A 88 -0.67 -7.52 8.38
C ALA A 88 -0.63 -8.98 7.90
N VAL A 89 0.52 -9.62 8.01
CA VAL A 89 0.71 -11.03 7.68
C VAL A 89 -0.13 -11.93 8.58
N SER A 90 -0.13 -11.68 9.89
CA SER A 90 -0.98 -12.43 10.83
C SER A 90 -2.45 -12.30 10.48
N TRP A 91 -2.91 -11.11 10.10
CA TRP A 91 -4.28 -10.88 9.68
C TRP A 91 -4.62 -11.58 8.36
N LEU A 92 -3.74 -11.50 7.35
CA LEU A 92 -3.91 -12.17 6.05
C LEU A 92 -4.03 -13.68 6.18
N ARG A 93 -3.17 -14.30 7.00
CA ARG A 93 -3.21 -15.75 7.28
C ARG A 93 -4.56 -16.15 7.90
N ALA A 94 -5.16 -15.30 8.72
CA ALA A 94 -6.47 -15.56 9.31
C ALA A 94 -7.64 -15.42 8.31
N GLN A 95 -7.46 -14.75 7.17
CA GLN A 95 -8.52 -14.60 6.17
C GLN A 95 -8.71 -15.85 5.30
N ASN A 96 -7.76 -16.79 5.32
CA ASN A 96 -7.71 -17.93 4.40
C ASN A 96 -7.96 -17.50 2.94
N ALA A 97 -7.38 -16.37 2.55
CA ALA A 97 -7.69 -15.72 1.28
C ALA A 97 -7.27 -16.62 0.10
N PRO A 98 -8.17 -16.94 -0.82
CA PRO A 98 -7.78 -17.61 -2.05
C PRO A 98 -6.93 -16.65 -2.90
N HIS A 99 -6.16 -17.17 -3.85
CA HIS A 99 -5.49 -16.36 -4.88
C HIS A 99 -4.38 -15.40 -4.41
N VAL A 100 -3.85 -15.56 -3.18
CA VAL A 100 -2.75 -14.72 -2.65
C VAL A 100 -1.56 -14.61 -3.62
N THR A 101 -1.18 -15.69 -4.29
CA THR A 101 -0.09 -15.67 -5.29
C THR A 101 -0.40 -14.71 -6.44
N GLN A 102 -1.62 -14.74 -6.98
CA GLN A 102 -2.05 -13.85 -8.06
C GLN A 102 -2.10 -12.39 -7.60
N CYS A 103 -2.46 -12.13 -6.34
CA CYS A 103 -2.33 -10.80 -5.75
C CYS A 103 -0.88 -10.34 -5.71
N VAL A 104 0.06 -11.20 -5.29
CA VAL A 104 1.47 -10.82 -5.23
C VAL A 104 2.03 -10.50 -6.63
N GLU A 105 1.67 -11.27 -7.64
CA GLU A 105 2.08 -11.03 -9.03
C GLU A 105 1.48 -9.74 -9.62
N ALA A 106 0.16 -9.55 -9.45
CA ALA A 106 -0.52 -8.35 -9.90
C ALA A 106 0.01 -7.09 -9.18
N GLY A 107 0.24 -7.19 -7.87
CA GLY A 107 0.77 -6.09 -7.07
C GLY A 107 2.20 -5.72 -7.43
N ASN A 108 3.05 -6.71 -7.68
CA ASN A 108 4.40 -6.49 -8.19
C ASN A 108 4.36 -5.79 -9.56
N THR A 109 3.48 -6.21 -10.46
CA THR A 109 3.32 -5.59 -11.78
C THR A 109 2.84 -4.14 -11.65
N LEU A 110 1.82 -3.89 -10.82
CA LEU A 110 1.29 -2.55 -10.57
C LEU A 110 2.39 -1.63 -10.02
N LEU A 111 3.14 -2.10 -9.02
CA LEU A 111 4.13 -1.30 -8.30
C LEU A 111 5.50 -1.26 -8.99
N GLY A 112 5.75 -2.08 -10.02
CA GLY A 112 7.07 -2.21 -10.64
C GLY A 112 8.09 -2.95 -9.77
N CYS A 113 7.61 -3.76 -8.82
CA CYS A 113 8.41 -4.53 -7.88
C CYS A 113 8.64 -5.98 -8.34
N LYS A 114 9.53 -6.69 -7.66
CA LYS A 114 9.77 -8.15 -7.84
C LYS A 114 9.89 -8.87 -6.50
N VAL A 115 9.05 -8.51 -5.54
CA VAL A 115 9.06 -9.08 -4.19
C VAL A 115 8.52 -10.50 -4.22
N GLN A 116 9.23 -11.43 -3.60
CA GLN A 116 8.82 -12.83 -3.50
C GLN A 116 7.75 -12.99 -2.42
N LYS A 117 6.82 -13.93 -2.62
CA LYS A 117 5.77 -14.23 -1.63
C LYS A 117 6.35 -14.54 -0.24
N ASP A 118 7.40 -15.36 -0.19
CA ASP A 118 8.06 -15.76 1.06
C ASP A 118 8.68 -14.56 1.80
N ALA A 119 9.17 -13.55 1.05
CA ALA A 119 9.71 -12.33 1.64
C ALA A 119 8.63 -11.51 2.37
N LEU A 120 7.37 -11.61 1.90
CA LEU A 120 6.21 -10.99 2.55
C LEU A 120 5.72 -11.77 3.76
N GLY A 121 6.24 -12.98 4.03
CA GLY A 121 5.82 -13.82 5.14
C GLY A 121 4.43 -14.44 5.00
N ILE A 122 3.84 -14.47 3.80
CA ILE A 122 2.51 -15.05 3.49
C ILE A 122 2.60 -16.39 2.78
#